data_AF-A0A3S3UDP5-F1
#
_entry.id   AF-A0A3S3UDP5-F1
#
_cell.length_a   1.000
_cell.length_b   1.000
_cell.length_c   1.000
_cell.angle_alpha   90.00
_cell.angle_beta   90.00
_cell.angle_gamma   90.00
#
_symmetry.space_group_name_H-M   'P 1'
#
loop_
_entity.id
_entity.type
_entity.pdbx_description
1 polymer ?
#
loop_
_entity_poly.entity_id
_entity_poly.type
_entity_poly.pdbx_seq_one_letter_code
_entity_poly.pdbx_strand_id
1 'polypeptide(L)'
;MNDTFLKACRGEKTEYTPVWFMRQAGRYLPEYQAVRSKLTFLELCKRPELCTEVTLQPIDIFGFDAAILFSDILIAMEAMGLELEFHEGRGPVFPNPVRSQAAVDV
;
A
#
# COMPACT_ATOMS: atom_id res chain seq x y z
N MET A 1 5.56 23.45 0.95
CA MET A 1 5.30 22.25 0.15
C MET A 1 6.65 21.63 -0.19
N ASN A 2 6.91 20.39 0.20
CA ASN A 2 8.15 19.68 -0.14
C ASN A 2 8.00 19.07 -1.54
N ASP A 3 8.81 19.50 -2.50
CA ASP A 3 8.83 18.99 -3.89
C ASP A 3 10.17 18.32 -4.27
N THR A 4 11.06 18.12 -3.29
CA THR A 4 12.44 17.63 -3.50
C THR A 4 12.45 16.27 -4.20
N PHE A 5 11.56 15.35 -3.79
CA PHE A 5 11.41 14.05 -4.44
C PHE A 5 11.06 14.17 -5.93
N LEU A 6 10.09 15.03 -6.28
CA LEU A 6 9.65 15.21 -7.66
C LEU A 6 10.73 15.86 -8.53
N LYS A 7 11.47 16.83 -7.99
CA LYS A 7 12.63 17.44 -8.67
C LYS A 7 13.71 16.41 -8.98
N ALA A 8 14.07 15.59 -7.98
CA ALA A 8 15.03 14.52 -8.16
C ALA A 8 14.57 13.49 -9.22
N CYS A 9 13.29 13.09 -9.22
CA CYS A 9 12.73 12.20 -10.25
C CYS A 9 12.81 12.77 -11.67
N ARG A 10 12.81 14.10 -11.82
CA ARG A 10 12.96 14.78 -13.12
C ARG A 10 14.41 15.10 -13.49
N GLY A 11 15.38 14.73 -12.63
CA GLY A 11 16.80 15.04 -12.85
C GLY A 11 17.16 16.51 -12.60
N GLU A 12 16.32 17.27 -11.90
CA GLU A 12 16.61 18.65 -11.52
C GLU A 12 17.57 18.71 -10.32
N LYS A 13 18.29 19.83 -10.18
CA LYS A 13 19.16 20.06 -9.01
C LYS A 13 18.31 20.19 -7.74
N THR A 14 18.72 19.51 -6.67
CA THR A 14 18.13 19.60 -5.33
C THR A 14 19.20 19.98 -4.29
N GLU A 15 18.77 20.57 -3.17
CA GLU A 15 19.67 20.95 -2.07
C GLU A 15 20.19 19.72 -1.29
N TYR A 16 19.42 18.63 -1.31
CA TYR A 16 19.77 17.33 -0.71
C TYR A 16 19.14 16.18 -1.52
N THR A 17 19.60 14.96 -1.25
CA THR A 17 19.03 13.74 -1.83
C THR A 17 17.76 13.34 -1.09
N PRO A 18 16.57 13.31 -1.72
CA PRO A 18 15.33 12.95 -1.05
C PRO A 18 15.27 11.45 -0.71
N VAL A 19 14.61 11.09 0.40
CA VAL A 19 14.50 9.71 0.89
C VAL A 19 13.04 9.35 1.19
N TRP A 20 12.69 8.12 0.80
CA TRP A 20 11.50 7.38 1.23
C TRP A 20 11.83 5.88 1.19
N PHE A 21 11.03 5.03 1.84
CA PHE A 21 11.27 3.59 1.85
C PHE A 21 10.07 2.80 1.34
N MET A 22 10.34 1.75 0.57
CA MET A 22 9.33 0.74 0.25
C MET A 22 8.81 0.11 1.54
N ARG A 23 7.48 -0.03 1.64
CA ARG A 23 6.79 -0.51 2.86
C ARG A 23 7.01 0.38 4.10
N GLN A 24 7.19 1.69 3.92
CA GLN A 24 7.25 2.66 5.03
C GLN A 24 6.03 2.63 5.97
N ALA A 25 4.84 2.32 5.45
CA ALA A 25 3.67 2.03 6.27
C ALA A 25 3.58 0.51 6.48
N GLY A 26 3.97 0.02 7.66
CA GLY A 26 4.03 -1.42 7.87
C GLY A 26 4.30 -1.86 9.31
N ARG A 27 4.35 -3.19 9.49
CA ARG A 27 4.40 -3.88 10.80
C ARG A 27 5.57 -3.49 11.70
N TYR A 28 6.60 -2.82 11.19
CA TYR A 28 7.70 -2.33 12.02
C TYR A 28 7.28 -1.13 12.91
N LEU A 29 6.17 -0.47 12.57
CA LEU A 29 5.59 0.62 13.34
C LEU A 29 4.54 0.09 14.34
N PRO A 30 4.69 0.37 15.65
CA PRO A 30 3.67 0.07 16.65
C PRO A 30 2.31 0.70 16.32
N GLU A 31 2.30 1.92 15.78
CA GLU A 31 1.11 2.69 15.39
C GLU A 31 0.34 1.99 14.27
N TYR A 32 1.07 1.46 13.27
CA TYR A 32 0.48 0.65 12.22
C TYR A 32 -0.15 -0.63 12.79
N GLN A 33 0.55 -1.31 13.70
CA GLN A 33 0.01 -2.51 14.34
C GLN A 33 -1.26 -2.23 15.15
N ALA A 34 -1.34 -1.07 15.80
CA ALA A 34 -2.51 -0.65 16.57
C ALA A 34 -3.76 -0.42 15.69
N VAL A 35 -3.60 0.03 14.45
CA VAL A 35 -4.67 0.13 13.46
C VAL A 35 -4.99 -1.25 12.90
N ARG A 36 -3.96 -1.99 12.48
CA ARG A 36 -4.09 -3.28 11.79
C ARG A 36 -4.74 -4.36 12.65
N SER A 37 -4.57 -4.33 13.97
CA SER A 37 -5.13 -5.32 14.91
C SER A 37 -6.66 -5.30 15.02
N LYS A 38 -7.32 -4.23 14.56
CA LYS A 38 -8.77 -4.04 14.67
C LYS A 38 -9.56 -4.46 13.43
N LEU A 39 -8.86 -4.86 12.37
CA LEU A 39 -9.41 -4.99 11.01
C LEU A 39 -8.73 -6.19 10.33
N THR A 40 -9.22 -6.60 9.17
CA THR A 40 -8.46 -7.37 8.18
C THR A 40 -7.64 -6.45 7.29
N PHE A 41 -6.72 -7.02 6.50
CA PHE A 41 -5.87 -6.23 5.60
C PHE A 41 -6.70 -5.60 4.47
N LEU A 42 -7.61 -6.38 3.89
CA LEU A 42 -8.52 -5.88 2.85
C LEU A 42 -9.47 -4.81 3.38
N GLU A 43 -10.02 -4.97 4.59
CA GLU A 43 -10.83 -3.90 5.20
C GLU A 43 -10.05 -2.62 5.41
N LEU A 44 -8.79 -2.71 5.84
CA LEU A 44 -7.91 -1.54 5.93
C LEU A 44 -7.74 -0.87 4.57
N CYS A 45 -7.43 -1.63 3.52
CA CYS A 45 -7.26 -1.10 2.16
C CYS A 45 -8.54 -0.50 1.55
N LYS A 46 -9.72 -0.89 2.03
CA LYS A 46 -11.03 -0.41 1.54
C LYS A 46 -11.60 0.76 2.33
N ARG A 47 -10.90 1.25 3.37
CA ARG A 47 -11.33 2.36 4.21
C ARG A 47 -10.42 3.57 4.00
N PRO A 48 -10.82 4.56 3.18
CA PRO A 48 -9.98 5.69 2.81
C PRO A 48 -9.38 6.45 4.00
N GLU A 49 -10.14 6.61 5.09
CA GLU A 49 -9.69 7.34 6.27
C GLU A 49 -8.53 6.60 6.95
N LEU A 50 -8.61 5.28 7.03
CA LEU A 50 -7.59 4.46 7.67
C LEU A 50 -6.37 4.24 6.77
N CYS A 51 -6.58 4.08 5.46
CA CYS A 51 -5.50 4.11 4.48
C CYS A 51 -4.70 5.41 4.57
N THR A 52 -5.40 6.54 4.71
CA THR A 52 -4.77 7.85 4.88
C THR A 52 -3.97 7.90 6.17
N GLU A 53 -4.56 7.47 7.30
CA GLU A 53 -3.87 7.41 8.59
C GLU A 53 -2.56 6.63 8.51
N VAL A 54 -2.59 5.38 8.03
CA VAL A 54 -1.38 4.55 7.97
C VAL A 54 -0.35 5.05 6.94
N THR A 55 -0.81 5.70 5.86
CA THR A 55 0.08 6.31 4.85
C THR A 55 0.87 7.47 5.44
N LEU A 56 0.26 8.26 6.33
CA LEU A 56 0.87 9.45 6.92
C LEU A 56 1.77 9.14 8.12
N GLN A 57 1.52 8.06 8.87
CA GLN A 57 2.36 7.65 10.01
C GLN A 57 3.88 7.76 9.77
N PRO A 58 4.49 7.17 8.73
CA PRO A 58 5.93 7.30 8.49
C PRO A 58 6.37 8.71 8.11
N ILE A 59 5.49 9.52 7.51
CA ILE A 59 5.79 10.92 7.18
C ILE A 59 5.88 11.74 8.47
N ASP A 60 4.92 11.55 9.37
CA ASP A 60 4.86 12.27 10.64
C ASP A 60 5.99 11.86 11.60
N ILE A 61 6.39 10.57 11.57
CA ILE A 61 7.43 10.04 12.47
C ILE A 61 8.85 10.34 11.95
N PHE A 62 9.11 10.19 10.64
CA PHE A 62 10.46 10.25 10.08
C PHE A 62 10.72 11.45 9.17
N GLY A 63 9.68 12.16 8.73
CA GLY A 63 9.83 13.29 7.82
C GLY A 63 10.28 12.90 6.41
N PHE A 64 9.87 11.73 5.90
CA PHE A 64 10.22 11.31 4.54
C PHE A 64 9.72 12.29 3.48
N ASP A 65 10.45 12.37 2.36
CA ASP A 65 10.18 13.33 1.28
C ASP A 65 9.01 12.93 0.38
N ALA A 66 8.51 11.70 0.51
CA ALA A 66 7.38 11.19 -0.26
C ALA A 66 6.54 10.20 0.56
N ALA A 67 5.23 10.27 0.34
CA ALA A 67 4.29 9.25 0.79
C ALA A 67 3.97 8.28 -0.35
N ILE A 68 3.92 7.00 -0.03
CA ILE A 68 3.38 5.97 -0.92
C ILE A 68 2.03 5.52 -0.38
N LEU A 69 1.01 5.53 -1.25
CA LEU A 69 -0.35 5.12 -0.90
C LEU A 69 -0.35 3.72 -0.29
N PHE A 70 -0.94 3.58 0.90
CA PHE A 70 -1.22 2.27 1.47
C PHE A 70 -2.36 1.58 0.72
N SER A 71 -2.01 0.56 -0.04
CA SER A 71 -2.90 -0.26 -0.85
C SER A 71 -2.23 -1.62 -1.13
N ASP A 72 -2.90 -2.50 -1.87
CA ASP A 72 -2.33 -3.74 -2.37
C ASP A 72 -2.49 -3.85 -3.89
N ILE A 73 -1.48 -4.40 -4.55
CA ILE A 73 -1.46 -4.56 -6.01
C ILE A 73 -2.58 -5.49 -6.51
N LEU A 74 -3.07 -6.40 -5.67
CA LEU A 74 -4.10 -7.38 -6.03
C LEU A 74 -5.53 -6.85 -5.90
N ILE A 75 -5.74 -5.65 -5.36
CA ILE A 75 -7.07 -5.01 -5.30
C ILE A 75 -7.66 -4.84 -6.70
N ALA A 76 -6.83 -4.61 -7.72
CA ALA A 76 -7.29 -4.56 -9.10
C ALA A 76 -7.92 -5.89 -9.55
N MET A 77 -7.35 -7.02 -9.14
CA MET A 77 -7.89 -8.34 -9.46
C MET A 77 -9.19 -8.62 -8.72
N GLU A 78 -9.30 -8.18 -7.47
CA GLU A 78 -10.57 -8.22 -6.73
C GLU A 78 -11.66 -7.40 -7.44
N ALA A 79 -11.32 -6.20 -7.92
CA ALA A 79 -12.24 -5.35 -8.68
C ALA A 79 -12.64 -5.97 -10.03
N MET A 80 -11.80 -6.83 -10.61
CA MET A 80 -12.12 -7.63 -11.80
C MET A 80 -13.01 -8.85 -11.50
N GLY A 81 -13.42 -9.05 -10.24
CA GLY A 81 -14.32 -10.13 -9.83
C GLY A 81 -13.63 -11.39 -9.32
N LEU A 82 -12.30 -11.39 -9.16
CA LEU A 82 -11.61 -12.52 -8.54
C LEU A 82 -11.77 -12.48 -7.01
N GLU A 83 -12.08 -13.63 -6.42
CA GLU A 83 -12.09 -13.80 -4.97
C GLU A 83 -10.65 -13.79 -4.42
N LEU A 84 -10.34 -12.79 -3.60
CA LEU A 84 -9.03 -12.59 -3.01
C LEU A 84 -9.08 -12.80 -1.49
N GLU A 85 -8.31 -13.76 -0.99
CA GLU A 85 -8.21 -14.07 0.43
C GLU A 85 -6.82 -13.74 0.96
N PHE A 86 -6.73 -13.11 2.14
CA PHE A 86 -5.46 -12.93 2.84
C PHE A 86 -5.39 -13.80 4.08
N HIS A 87 -4.52 -14.80 4.03
CA HIS A 87 -4.28 -15.72 5.14
C HIS A 87 -3.01 -15.32 5.89
N GLU A 88 -3.10 -15.28 7.23
CA GLU A 88 -1.94 -14.98 8.06
C GLU A 88 -0.82 -16.01 7.85
N GLY A 89 0.40 -15.54 7.63
CA GLY A 89 1.57 -16.40 7.37
C GLY A 89 1.62 -17.07 5.99
N ARG A 90 0.54 -17.04 5.20
CA ARG A 90 0.47 -17.69 3.87
C ARG A 90 0.44 -16.69 2.71
N GLY A 91 0.03 -15.45 2.96
CA GLY A 91 -0.07 -14.42 1.93
C GLY A 91 -1.41 -14.46 1.17
N PRO A 92 -1.52 -13.74 0.03
CA PRO A 92 -2.73 -13.70 -0.76
C PRO A 92 -2.98 -15.02 -1.49
N VAL A 93 -4.25 -15.44 -1.55
CA VAL A 93 -4.70 -16.65 -2.22
C VAL A 93 -5.89 -16.29 -3.11
N PHE A 94 -5.88 -16.80 -4.35
CA PHE A 94 -7.05 -16.85 -5.23
C PHE A 94 -7.57 -18.29 -5.22
N PRO A 95 -8.72 -18.58 -4.58
CA PRO A 95 -9.28 -19.94 -4.56
C PRO A 95 -9.58 -20.48 -5.95
N ASN A 96 -10.02 -19.59 -6.85
CA ASN A 96 -10.39 -19.89 -8.23
C ASN A 96 -9.52 -19.08 -9.20
N PRO A 97 -8.25 -19.50 -9.45
CA PRO A 97 -7.38 -18.79 -10.37
C PRO A 97 -7.92 -18.86 -11.81
N VAL A 98 -7.64 -17.85 -12.63
CA VAL A 98 -7.99 -17.84 -14.05
C VAL A 98 -7.20 -18.92 -14.78
N ARG A 99 -7.89 -19.90 -15.39
CA ARG A 99 -7.28 -21.06 -16.07
C ARG A 99 -7.82 -21.33 -17.48
N SER A 100 -8.78 -20.55 -17.96
CA SER A 100 -9.39 -20.75 -19.28
C SER A 100 -9.73 -19.41 -19.93
N GLN A 101 -9.90 -19.43 -21.25
CA GLN A 101 -10.36 -18.26 -22.01
C GLN A 101 -11.74 -17.78 -21.52
N ALA A 102 -12.65 -18.73 -21.25
CA ALA A 102 -13.96 -18.42 -20.70
C ALA A 102 -13.92 -17.67 -19.34
N ALA A 103 -12.87 -17.87 -18.54
CA ALA A 103 -12.67 -17.13 -17.29
C ALA A 103 -12.09 -15.72 -17.49
N VAL A 104 -11.52 -15.44 -18.67
CA VAL A 104 -11.06 -14.10 -19.08
C VAL A 104 -12.22 -13.30 -19.69
N ASP A 105 -13.12 -13.96 -20.41
CA ASP A 105 -14.20 -13.34 -21.19
C ASP A 105 -15.44 -12.93 -20.36
N VAL A 106 -15.33 -12.92 -19.02
CA VAL A 106 -16.42 -12.61 -18.08
C VAL A 106 -16.75 -11.12 -18.06
#